data_AF-A0A496ULV2-F1
#
_entry.id   AF-A0A496ULV2-F1
#
_cell.length_a   1.000
_cell.length_b   1.000
_cell.length_c   1.000
_cell.angle_alpha   90.00
_cell.angle_beta   90.00
_cell.angle_gamma   90.00
#
_symmetry.space_group_name_H-M   'P 1'
#
loop_
_entity.id
_entity.type
_entity.pdbx_description
1 polymer ?
#
loop_
_entity_poly.entity_id
_entity_poly.type
_entity_poly.pdbx_seq_one_letter_code
_entity_poly.pdbx_strand_id
1 'polypeptide(L)'
;MKLCIFGSEGRMGRLLQEEAGDSVAACYDALPPGMKADVPLPDDIDVVLDFSLPSAWKDLDRLLGGSTAALVTGTTGLGPQEMEMLAGWAKDRAVFTSSNMSVGIYVLGKLLAFAGEMLAGDFDLEIVECHHSGKIDSPSGTALTLAGIWEESGGGSRKTFGRSGSAGPRSSAETGIHSMRGGDVAGEHQLHLLGKGERLLLSHSAAGRRTFAAGALKAAEYINGKPPGIYTMDDLMRRSGK
;
A
#
# COMPACT_ATOMS: atom_id res chain seq x y z
N MET A 1 -12.83 0.66 -20.17
CA MET A 1 -12.98 0.45 -18.72
C MET A 1 -13.43 1.77 -18.14
N LYS A 2 -14.58 1.82 -17.47
CA LYS A 2 -15.10 3.01 -16.77
C LYS A 2 -14.70 2.94 -15.30
N LEU A 3 -14.05 4.00 -14.84
CA LEU A 3 -13.46 4.11 -13.52
C LEU A 3 -14.27 5.07 -12.66
N CYS A 4 -14.44 4.71 -11.40
CA CYS A 4 -14.86 5.62 -10.34
C CYS A 4 -13.68 5.86 -9.39
N ILE A 5 -13.44 7.11 -9.00
CA ILE A 5 -12.38 7.45 -8.05
C ILE A 5 -13.01 7.90 -6.73
N PHE A 6 -12.73 7.15 -5.65
CA PHE A 6 -13.15 7.48 -4.29
C PHE A 6 -11.99 8.09 -3.49
N GLY A 7 -12.25 9.20 -2.79
CA GLY A 7 -11.20 10.08 -2.25
C GLY A 7 -10.58 10.98 -3.34
N SER A 8 -11.41 11.39 -4.31
CA SER A 8 -11.01 12.09 -5.53
C SER A 8 -10.36 13.46 -5.28
N GLU A 9 -10.66 14.15 -4.18
CA GLU A 9 -10.04 15.44 -3.87
C GLU A 9 -8.65 15.29 -3.24
N GLY A 10 -8.30 14.09 -2.77
CA GLY A 10 -7.00 13.75 -2.24
C GLY A 10 -5.89 13.82 -3.29
N ARG A 11 -4.63 13.91 -2.83
CA ARG A 11 -3.45 13.97 -3.73
C ARG A 11 -3.38 12.81 -4.71
N MET A 12 -3.72 11.60 -4.25
CA MET A 12 -3.74 10.41 -5.10
C MET A 12 -4.96 10.40 -6.02
N GLY A 13 -6.14 10.77 -5.52
CA GLY A 13 -7.36 10.87 -6.31
C GLY A 13 -7.25 11.84 -7.49
N ARG A 14 -6.67 13.03 -7.28
CA ARG A 14 -6.40 14.00 -8.37
C ARG A 14 -5.44 13.45 -9.41
N LEU A 15 -4.39 12.77 -8.97
CA LEU A 15 -3.43 12.18 -9.89
C LEU A 15 -4.02 11.01 -10.68
N LEU A 16 -4.87 10.19 -10.06
CA LEU A 16 -5.60 9.15 -10.78
C LEU A 16 -6.54 9.73 -11.82
N GLN A 17 -7.18 10.87 -11.54
CA GLN A 17 -8.01 11.56 -12.53
C GLN A 17 -7.19 12.02 -13.74
N GLU A 18 -6.03 12.64 -13.50
CA GLU A 18 -5.10 13.06 -14.56
C GLU A 18 -4.63 11.88 -15.41
N GLU A 19 -4.17 10.80 -14.76
CA GLU A 19 -3.57 9.64 -15.45
C GLU A 19 -4.62 8.75 -16.14
N ALA A 20 -5.85 8.68 -15.64
CA ALA A 20 -6.92 7.88 -16.23
C ALA A 20 -7.70 8.61 -17.34
N GLY A 21 -7.68 9.95 -17.35
CA GLY A 21 -8.33 10.78 -18.37
C GLY A 21 -9.79 10.42 -18.60
N ASP A 22 -10.17 10.21 -19.86
CA ASP A 22 -11.55 9.91 -20.28
C ASP A 22 -12.11 8.59 -19.72
N SER A 23 -11.29 7.77 -19.07
CA SER A 23 -11.76 6.55 -18.39
C SER A 23 -12.51 6.87 -17.10
N VAL A 24 -12.34 8.06 -16.53
CA VAL A 24 -13.02 8.47 -15.30
C VAL A 24 -14.47 8.85 -15.60
N ALA A 25 -15.40 8.02 -15.12
CA ALA A 25 -16.84 8.23 -15.29
C ALA A 25 -17.48 8.85 -14.05
N ALA A 26 -16.88 8.71 -12.87
CA ALA A 26 -17.37 9.31 -11.64
C ALA A 26 -16.25 9.58 -10.62
N CYS A 27 -16.47 10.58 -9.77
CA CYS A 27 -15.58 10.96 -8.67
C CYS A 27 -16.40 11.21 -7.41
N TYR A 28 -15.96 10.64 -6.29
CA TYR A 28 -16.58 10.80 -4.97
C TYR A 28 -15.49 11.08 -3.93
N ASP A 29 -15.90 11.68 -2.82
CA ASP A 29 -15.05 11.84 -1.63
C ASP A 29 -15.82 11.43 -0.38
N ALA A 30 -15.10 11.25 0.73
CA ALA A 30 -15.68 10.91 2.02
C ALA A 30 -16.58 12.07 2.49
N LEU A 31 -17.72 11.72 3.08
CA LEU A 31 -18.65 12.73 3.58
C LEU A 31 -18.36 13.05 5.05
N PRO A 32 -18.67 14.27 5.51
CA PRO A 32 -18.66 14.58 6.93
C PRO A 32 -19.54 13.59 7.72
N PRO A 33 -19.13 13.20 8.94
CA PRO A 33 -19.92 12.30 9.78
C PRO A 33 -21.37 12.76 9.93
N GLY A 34 -22.32 11.90 9.56
CA GLY A 34 -23.76 12.18 9.64
C GLY A 34 -24.41 12.63 8.32
N MET A 35 -23.63 12.89 7.26
CA MET A 35 -24.16 13.09 5.90
C MET A 35 -24.32 11.75 5.18
N LYS A 36 -25.37 11.63 4.36
CA LYS A 36 -25.57 10.49 3.46
C LYS A 36 -25.11 10.86 2.06
N ALA A 37 -24.47 9.93 1.37
CA ALA A 37 -24.23 10.06 -0.06
C ALA A 37 -25.56 9.84 -0.77
N ASP A 38 -26.12 10.89 -1.36
CA ASP A 38 -27.42 10.85 -2.03
C ASP A 38 -27.32 10.31 -3.47
N VAL A 39 -26.13 9.97 -3.95
CA VAL A 39 -25.91 9.56 -5.33
C VAL A 39 -25.32 8.13 -5.36
N PRO A 40 -26.05 7.14 -5.91
CA PRO A 40 -25.54 5.79 -6.08
C PRO A 40 -24.38 5.76 -7.10
N LEU A 41 -23.57 4.70 -7.05
CA LEU A 41 -22.58 4.45 -8.09
C LEU A 41 -23.30 4.21 -9.43
N PRO A 42 -22.87 4.82 -10.55
CA PRO A 42 -23.44 4.51 -11.86
C PRO A 42 -23.33 3.02 -12.21
N ASP A 43 -24.37 2.48 -12.85
CA ASP A 43 -24.48 1.04 -13.15
C ASP A 43 -23.39 0.53 -14.10
N ASP A 44 -22.74 1.42 -14.85
CA ASP A 44 -21.75 1.11 -15.88
C ASP A 44 -20.29 1.29 -15.42
N ILE A 45 -20.05 1.47 -14.11
CA ILE A 45 -18.70 1.49 -13.54
C ILE A 45 -18.12 0.07 -13.51
N ASP A 46 -16.96 -0.11 -14.12
CA ASP A 46 -16.23 -1.38 -14.12
C ASP A 46 -15.40 -1.54 -12.84
N VAL A 47 -14.70 -0.49 -12.42
CA VAL A 47 -13.76 -0.53 -11.28
C VAL A 47 -13.82 0.77 -10.47
N VAL A 48 -13.85 0.63 -9.15
CA VAL A 48 -13.68 1.71 -8.17
C VAL A 48 -12.24 1.72 -7.67
N LEU A 49 -11.58 2.87 -7.71
CA LEU A 49 -10.25 3.11 -7.14
C LEU A 49 -10.39 3.86 -5.81
N ASP A 50 -9.95 3.24 -4.72
CA ASP A 50 -9.97 3.80 -3.36
C ASP A 50 -8.54 4.08 -2.86
N PHE A 51 -8.24 5.36 -2.65
CA PHE A 51 -7.01 5.83 -2.00
C PHE A 51 -7.34 6.84 -0.89
N SER A 52 -8.31 6.46 -0.07
CA SER A 52 -8.83 7.27 1.03
C SER A 52 -8.18 6.91 2.37
N LEU A 53 -8.95 6.99 3.45
CA LEU A 53 -8.55 6.64 4.82
C LEU A 53 -9.52 5.57 5.35
N PRO A 54 -9.11 4.74 6.34
CA PRO A 54 -10.01 3.75 6.96
C PRO A 54 -11.35 4.35 7.43
N SER A 55 -11.33 5.60 7.93
CA SER A 55 -12.54 6.30 8.37
C SER A 55 -13.58 6.53 7.27
N ALA A 56 -13.19 6.52 6.00
CA ALA A 56 -14.06 6.73 4.85
C ALA A 56 -14.72 5.43 4.35
N TRP A 57 -14.31 4.26 4.86
CA TRP A 57 -14.76 2.97 4.33
C TRP A 57 -16.25 2.70 4.54
N LYS A 58 -16.87 3.30 5.55
CA LYS A 58 -18.34 3.23 5.71
C LYS A 58 -19.09 3.94 4.59
N ASP A 59 -18.52 5.00 4.04
CA ASP A 59 -19.10 5.71 2.90
C ASP A 59 -18.81 4.95 1.60
N LEU A 60 -17.60 4.38 1.48
CA LEU A 60 -17.26 3.48 0.38
C LEU A 60 -18.19 2.25 0.34
N ASP A 61 -18.47 1.62 1.48
CA ASP A 61 -19.38 0.48 1.59
C ASP A 61 -20.79 0.82 1.08
N ARG A 62 -21.29 1.99 1.46
CA ARG A 62 -22.59 2.49 0.97
C ARG A 62 -22.56 2.74 -0.54
N LEU A 63 -21.49 3.35 -1.05
CA LEU A 63 -21.32 3.63 -2.48
C LEU A 63 -21.26 2.34 -3.30
N LEU A 64 -20.59 1.30 -2.79
CA LEU A 64 -20.49 -0.01 -3.41
C LEU A 64 -21.80 -0.82 -3.34
N GLY A 65 -22.71 -0.43 -2.45
CA GLY A 65 -24.00 -1.10 -2.24
C GLY A 65 -24.82 -1.21 -3.54
N GLY A 66 -25.20 -2.44 -3.89
CA GLY A 66 -25.97 -2.74 -5.10
C GLY A 66 -25.17 -2.82 -6.40
N SER A 67 -23.90 -2.41 -6.39
CA SER A 67 -22.99 -2.56 -7.53
C SER A 67 -22.17 -3.85 -7.45
N THR A 68 -21.71 -4.37 -8.59
CA THR A 68 -20.71 -5.47 -8.66
C THR A 68 -19.34 -4.99 -9.18
N ALA A 69 -19.16 -3.67 -9.35
CA ALA A 69 -17.90 -3.07 -9.80
C ALA A 69 -16.73 -3.60 -8.96
N ALA A 70 -15.61 -3.93 -9.61
CA ALA A 70 -14.42 -4.36 -8.90
C ALA A 70 -13.85 -3.20 -8.06
N LEU A 71 -13.07 -3.52 -7.04
CA LEU A 71 -12.48 -2.53 -6.14
C LEU A 71 -10.97 -2.66 -6.14
N VAL A 72 -10.23 -1.58 -6.40
CA VAL A 72 -8.81 -1.47 -6.07
C VAL A 72 -8.68 -0.53 -4.89
N THR A 73 -8.15 -0.99 -3.77
CA THR A 73 -7.88 -0.14 -2.60
C THR A 73 -6.39 -0.12 -2.26
N GLY A 74 -5.85 1.09 -2.15
CA GLY A 74 -4.54 1.39 -1.61
C GLY A 74 -4.58 1.97 -0.20
N THR A 75 -5.74 1.91 0.47
CA THR A 75 -5.90 2.45 1.82
C THR A 75 -5.08 1.65 2.82
N THR A 76 -4.24 2.34 3.60
CA THR A 76 -3.35 1.75 4.61
C THR A 76 -3.89 1.93 6.03
N GLY A 77 -3.33 1.19 6.99
CA GLY A 77 -3.70 1.33 8.41
C GLY A 77 -5.02 0.65 8.77
N LEU A 78 -5.33 -0.45 8.09
CA LEU A 78 -6.56 -1.22 8.27
C LEU A 78 -6.54 -1.98 9.60
N GLY A 79 -7.62 -1.87 10.37
CA GLY A 79 -7.85 -2.65 11.58
C GLY A 79 -8.74 -3.87 11.33
N PRO A 80 -9.12 -4.59 12.40
CA PRO A 80 -9.96 -5.77 12.28
C PRO A 80 -11.30 -5.52 11.59
N GLN A 81 -11.93 -4.36 11.83
CA GLN A 81 -13.21 -4.00 11.20
C GLN A 81 -13.05 -3.80 9.70
N GLU A 82 -11.99 -3.12 9.27
CA GLU A 82 -11.68 -2.95 7.85
C GLU A 82 -11.38 -4.30 7.19
N MET A 83 -10.66 -5.21 7.85
CA MET A 83 -10.43 -6.55 7.32
C MET A 83 -11.73 -7.35 7.11
N GLU A 84 -12.71 -7.20 8.00
CA GLU A 84 -14.05 -7.78 7.82
C GLU A 84 -14.79 -7.17 6.62
N MET A 85 -14.68 -5.85 6.41
CA MET A 85 -15.27 -5.16 5.26
C MET A 85 -14.65 -5.62 3.94
N LEU A 86 -13.32 -5.75 3.87
CA LEU A 86 -12.61 -6.33 2.71
C LEU A 86 -13.13 -7.73 2.39
N ALA A 87 -13.21 -8.59 3.40
CA ALA A 87 -13.72 -9.95 3.23
C ALA A 87 -15.20 -9.97 2.82
N GLY A 88 -16.00 -9.01 3.29
CA GLY A 88 -17.38 -8.80 2.88
C GLY A 88 -17.50 -8.44 1.41
N TRP A 89 -16.77 -7.41 0.96
CA TRP A 89 -16.77 -6.98 -0.44
C TRP A 89 -16.30 -8.10 -1.38
N ALA A 90 -15.27 -8.84 -0.99
CA ALA A 90 -14.70 -9.92 -1.80
C ALA A 90 -15.65 -11.10 -2.07
N LYS A 91 -16.79 -11.20 -1.37
CA LYS A 91 -17.80 -12.23 -1.66
C LYS A 91 -18.50 -12.00 -3.00
N ASP A 92 -18.71 -10.73 -3.36
CA ASP A 92 -19.57 -10.35 -4.47
C ASP A 92 -18.83 -9.57 -5.58
N ARG A 93 -17.59 -9.14 -5.33
CA ARG A 93 -16.75 -8.45 -6.33
C ARG A 93 -15.28 -8.85 -6.23
N ALA A 94 -14.52 -8.61 -7.30
CA ALA A 94 -13.06 -8.68 -7.25
C ALA A 94 -12.52 -7.49 -6.45
N VAL A 95 -11.68 -7.76 -5.45
CA VAL A 95 -11.07 -6.74 -4.58
C VAL A 95 -9.56 -6.86 -4.67
N PHE A 96 -8.89 -5.88 -5.26
CA PHE A 96 -7.44 -5.74 -5.19
C PHE A 96 -7.05 -4.89 -3.99
N THR A 97 -6.18 -5.39 -3.13
CA THR A 97 -5.66 -4.64 -1.99
C THR A 97 -4.14 -4.68 -1.95
N SER A 98 -3.52 -3.53 -1.69
CA SER A 98 -2.08 -3.42 -1.45
C SER A 98 -1.74 -2.19 -0.61
N SER A 99 -0.82 -2.32 0.33
CA SER A 99 -0.27 -1.18 1.08
C SER A 99 0.65 -0.28 0.24
N ASN A 100 1.06 -0.75 -0.95
CA ASN A 100 1.83 0.02 -1.92
C ASN A 100 1.59 -0.48 -3.35
N MET A 101 1.24 0.42 -4.26
CA MET A 101 0.97 0.10 -5.66
C MET A 101 2.25 0.06 -6.54
N SER A 102 3.42 0.38 -6.00
CA SER A 102 4.69 0.34 -6.74
C SER A 102 5.15 -1.11 -6.99
N VAL A 103 5.32 -1.45 -8.26
CA VAL A 103 6.00 -2.70 -8.67
C VAL A 103 7.43 -2.75 -8.14
N GLY A 104 8.12 -1.60 -8.05
CA GLY A 104 9.48 -1.53 -7.53
C GLY A 104 9.56 -1.90 -6.04
N ILE A 105 8.60 -1.44 -5.24
CA ILE A 105 8.48 -1.83 -3.82
C ILE A 105 8.14 -3.31 -3.68
N TYR A 106 7.25 -3.82 -4.53
CA TYR A 106 6.96 -5.26 -4.56
C TYR A 106 8.23 -6.09 -4.83
N VAL A 107 9.02 -5.72 -5.84
CA VAL A 107 10.30 -6.39 -6.14
C VAL A 107 11.29 -6.24 -4.98
N LEU A 108 11.40 -5.06 -4.37
CA LEU A 108 12.23 -4.84 -3.19
C LEU A 108 11.86 -5.79 -2.05
N GLY A 109 10.55 -5.99 -1.80
CA GLY A 109 10.05 -6.94 -0.82
C GLY A 109 10.43 -8.39 -1.16
N LYS A 110 10.34 -8.81 -2.43
CA LYS A 110 10.79 -10.14 -2.84
C LYS A 110 12.30 -10.33 -2.70
N LEU A 111 13.10 -9.31 -3.02
CA LEU A 111 14.54 -9.34 -2.80
C LEU A 111 14.89 -9.43 -1.32
N LEU A 112 14.16 -8.70 -0.46
CA LEU A 112 14.32 -8.77 0.99
C LEU A 112 13.97 -10.16 1.52
N ALA A 113 12.85 -10.76 1.08
CA ALA A 113 12.47 -12.11 1.48
C ALA A 113 13.55 -13.12 1.12
N PHE A 114 14.01 -13.09 -0.14
CA PHE A 114 15.08 -13.98 -0.63
C PHE A 114 16.40 -13.78 0.15
N ALA A 115 16.78 -12.52 0.42
CA ALA A 115 17.96 -12.23 1.24
C ALA A 115 17.77 -12.71 2.69
N GLY A 116 16.57 -12.57 3.25
CA GLY A 116 16.23 -13.00 4.61
C GLY A 116 16.39 -14.50 4.81
N GLU A 117 15.94 -15.32 3.85
CA GLU A 117 16.13 -16.78 3.87
C GLU A 117 17.61 -17.19 4.04
N MET A 118 18.53 -16.37 3.53
CA MET A 118 19.97 -16.65 3.57
C MET A 118 20.70 -15.96 4.72
N LEU A 119 20.26 -14.77 5.14
CA LEU A 119 21.05 -13.85 5.97
C LEU A 119 20.45 -13.58 7.35
N ALA A 120 19.16 -13.88 7.60
CA ALA A 120 18.47 -13.45 8.82
C ALA A 120 19.09 -13.95 10.14
N GLY A 121 19.85 -15.05 10.10
CA GLY A 121 20.57 -15.57 11.26
C GLY A 121 21.85 -14.80 11.63
N ASP A 122 22.48 -14.12 10.67
CA ASP A 122 23.80 -13.51 10.83
C ASP A 122 23.81 -11.99 10.58
N PHE A 123 22.72 -11.45 10.03
CA PHE A 123 22.59 -10.05 9.64
C PHE A 123 21.50 -9.35 10.44
N ASP A 124 21.77 -8.10 10.76
CA ASP A 124 20.81 -7.18 11.36
C ASP A 124 20.11 -6.36 10.26
N LEU A 125 18.77 -6.28 10.28
CA LEU A 125 18.03 -5.36 9.42
C LEU A 125 17.79 -4.02 10.09
N GLU A 126 18.14 -2.94 9.39
CA GLU A 126 17.72 -1.57 9.67
C GLU A 126 17.02 -0.98 8.43
N ILE A 127 15.84 -0.41 8.63
CA ILE A 127 15.03 0.24 7.59
C ILE A 127 15.14 1.75 7.79
N VAL A 128 15.53 2.46 6.75
CA VAL A 128 15.50 3.92 6.72
C VAL A 128 14.50 4.34 5.64
N GLU A 129 13.56 5.21 6.01
CA GLU A 129 12.62 5.77 5.04
C GLU A 129 12.65 7.31 5.02
N CYS A 130 12.29 7.89 3.88
CA CYS A 130 12.11 9.33 3.72
C CYS A 130 10.82 9.63 2.97
N HIS A 131 10.06 10.61 3.47
CA HIS A 131 8.84 11.10 2.83
C HIS A 131 8.71 12.61 3.01
N HIS A 132 7.82 13.22 2.23
CA HIS A 132 7.48 14.64 2.32
C HIS A 132 7.05 15.07 3.72
N SER A 133 7.14 16.37 3.99
CA SER A 133 6.82 16.97 5.31
C SER A 133 5.40 16.72 5.79
N GLY A 134 4.41 16.70 4.89
CA GLY A 134 3.00 16.48 5.22
C GLY A 134 2.55 15.01 5.37
N LYS A 135 3.47 14.06 5.59
CA LYS A 135 3.09 12.65 5.80
C LYS A 135 2.78 12.43 7.27
N ILE A 136 1.58 11.93 7.56
CA ILE A 136 1.02 11.84 8.91
C ILE A 136 1.50 10.58 9.63
N ASP A 137 1.43 9.43 8.96
CA ASP A 137 1.84 8.14 9.50
C ASP A 137 3.37 8.02 9.56
N SER A 138 3.88 7.42 10.63
CA SER A 138 5.30 7.15 10.84
C SER A 138 5.49 5.94 11.77
N PRO A 139 6.17 4.86 11.34
CA PRO A 139 6.71 4.63 10.00
C PRO A 139 5.63 4.52 8.92
N SER A 140 6.00 4.59 7.64
CA SER A 140 5.04 4.30 6.57
C SER A 140 4.55 2.86 6.61
N GLY A 141 3.34 2.63 6.08
CA GLY A 141 2.81 1.28 5.86
C GLY A 141 3.77 0.39 5.05
N THR A 142 4.51 0.95 4.09
CA THR A 142 5.53 0.21 3.33
C THR A 142 6.70 -0.24 4.19
N ALA A 143 7.21 0.62 5.09
CA ALA A 143 8.28 0.24 6.02
C ALA A 143 7.83 -0.89 6.97
N LEU A 144 6.57 -0.84 7.44
CA LEU A 144 5.99 -1.90 8.26
C LEU A 144 5.82 -3.21 7.49
N THR A 145 5.35 -3.16 6.24
CA THR A 145 5.27 -4.35 5.36
C THR A 145 6.66 -4.97 5.14
N LEU A 146 7.69 -4.17 4.86
CA LEU A 146 9.06 -4.67 4.67
C LEU A 146 9.63 -5.29 5.95
N ALA A 147 9.36 -4.68 7.12
CA ALA A 147 9.74 -5.28 8.41
C ALA A 147 9.04 -6.62 8.66
N GLY A 148 7.76 -6.75 8.28
CA GLY A 148 7.01 -8.00 8.36
C GLY A 148 7.61 -9.11 7.49
N ILE A 149 8.01 -8.78 6.26
CA ILE A 149 8.70 -9.74 5.35
C ILE A 149 9.99 -10.28 5.97
N TRP A 150 10.78 -9.40 6.61
CA TRP A 150 12.01 -9.81 7.30
C TRP A 150 11.73 -10.74 8.49
N GLU A 151 10.73 -10.41 9.30
CA GLU A 151 10.25 -11.23 10.41
C GLU A 151 9.80 -12.61 9.93
N GLU A 152 9.01 -12.68 8.85
CA GLU A 152 8.58 -13.95 8.22
C GLU A 152 9.75 -14.77 7.69
N SER A 153 10.86 -14.12 7.32
CA SER A 153 12.09 -14.77 6.85
C SER A 153 13.00 -15.24 8.01
N GLY A 154 12.53 -15.17 9.27
CA GLY A 154 13.28 -15.59 10.46
C GLY A 154 14.10 -14.47 11.11
N GLY A 155 13.96 -13.24 10.64
CA GLY A 155 14.62 -12.07 11.20
C GLY A 155 13.96 -11.54 12.48
N GLY A 156 14.55 -10.49 13.06
CA GLY A 156 14.05 -9.87 14.29
C GLY A 156 12.62 -9.34 14.18
N SER A 157 11.71 -9.83 15.03
CA SER A 157 10.29 -9.46 15.04
C SER A 157 9.97 -8.17 15.79
N ARG A 158 10.84 -7.75 16.73
CA ARG A 158 10.62 -6.58 17.58
C ARG A 158 10.97 -5.30 16.85
N LYS A 159 9.95 -4.56 16.42
CA LYS A 159 10.12 -3.28 15.72
C LYS A 159 10.56 -2.18 16.69
N THR A 160 11.60 -1.44 16.36
CA THR A 160 12.08 -0.27 17.14
C THR A 160 12.12 0.97 16.26
N PHE A 161 11.62 2.12 16.73
CA PHE A 161 11.35 3.30 15.88
C PHE A 161 12.35 4.45 16.05
N GLY A 162 13.55 4.15 16.53
CA GLY A 162 14.61 5.12 16.78
C GLY A 162 15.43 4.77 18.02
N ARG A 163 16.60 5.39 18.12
CA ARG A 163 17.51 5.27 19.27
C ARG A 163 17.91 6.68 19.71
N SER A 164 17.91 6.93 21.02
CA SER A 164 18.32 8.22 21.59
C SER A 164 19.02 8.01 22.93
N GLY A 165 20.03 8.85 23.23
CA GLY A 165 20.82 8.72 24.45
C GLY A 165 21.53 7.37 24.59
N SER A 166 21.57 6.84 25.81
CA SER A 166 22.23 5.56 26.14
C SER A 166 21.31 4.35 25.90
N ALA A 167 20.98 4.07 24.64
CA ALA A 167 20.05 3.00 24.24
C ALA A 167 20.58 1.57 24.47
N GLY A 168 21.86 1.40 24.83
CA GLY A 168 22.50 0.10 25.00
C GLY A 168 22.79 -0.63 23.68
N PRO A 169 23.35 -1.84 23.75
CA PRO A 169 23.61 -2.66 22.56
C PRO A 169 22.30 -3.13 21.90
N ARG A 170 22.33 -3.25 20.56
CA ARG A 170 21.23 -3.79 19.76
C ARG A 170 21.00 -5.27 20.09
N SER A 171 19.73 -5.69 20.14
CA SER A 171 19.35 -7.10 20.21
C SER A 171 19.07 -7.64 18.80
N SER A 172 19.48 -8.88 18.52
CA SER A 172 19.16 -9.57 17.25
C SER A 172 17.66 -9.78 17.02
N ALA A 173 16.85 -9.72 18.07
CA ALA A 173 15.39 -9.78 17.96
C ALA A 173 14.79 -8.48 17.41
N GLU A 174 15.56 -7.40 17.28
CA GLU A 174 15.08 -6.11 16.81
C GLU A 174 15.11 -5.99 15.29
N THR A 175 14.16 -5.23 14.75
CA THR A 175 14.24 -4.60 13.43
C THR A 175 14.09 -3.09 13.63
N GLY A 176 15.15 -2.34 13.36
CA GLY A 176 15.14 -0.89 13.48
C GLY A 176 14.47 -0.22 12.29
N ILE A 177 13.65 0.80 12.55
CA ILE A 177 12.97 1.59 11.53
C ILE A 177 13.17 3.06 11.86
N HIS A 178 13.85 3.79 10.98
CA HIS A 178 14.09 5.22 11.11
C HIS A 178 13.33 6.00 10.04
N SER A 179 12.55 6.99 10.46
CA SER A 179 11.64 7.72 9.58
C SER A 179 12.04 9.18 9.47
N MET A 180 12.39 9.62 8.25
CA MET A 180 12.69 11.00 7.93
C MET A 180 11.49 11.68 7.25
N ARG A 181 11.31 12.98 7.53
CA ARG A 181 10.28 13.82 6.91
C ARG A 181 10.91 15.11 6.39
N GLY A 182 10.73 15.42 5.12
CA GLY A 182 11.33 16.62 4.54
C GLY A 182 10.95 16.84 3.08
N GLY A 183 10.84 18.12 2.70
CA GLY A 183 10.56 18.53 1.32
C GLY A 183 9.32 17.88 0.72
N ASP A 184 9.43 17.49 -0.55
CA ASP A 184 8.40 16.88 -1.39
C ASP A 184 8.66 15.41 -1.72
N VAL A 185 9.61 14.77 -1.02
CA VAL A 185 10.03 13.37 -1.24
C VAL A 185 8.82 12.45 -1.33
N ALA A 186 8.63 11.82 -2.49
CA ALA A 186 7.44 11.00 -2.74
C ALA A 186 7.46 9.72 -1.90
N GLY A 187 8.65 9.15 -1.68
CA GLY A 187 8.87 7.99 -0.83
C GLY A 187 10.19 7.31 -1.19
N GLU A 188 11.05 7.13 -0.20
CA GLU A 188 12.29 6.37 -0.31
C GLU A 188 12.38 5.36 0.81
N HIS A 189 12.90 4.17 0.50
CA HIS A 189 13.08 3.07 1.43
C HIS A 189 14.44 2.44 1.19
N GLN A 190 15.24 2.34 2.25
CA GLN A 190 16.56 1.73 2.28
C GLN A 190 16.56 0.61 3.32
N LEU A 191 16.99 -0.56 2.90
CA LEU A 191 17.07 -1.77 3.71
C LEU A 191 18.54 -2.10 3.87
N HIS A 192 19.07 -1.83 5.06
CA HIS A 192 20.44 -2.13 5.42
C HIS A 192 20.48 -3.49 6.09
N LEU A 193 21.02 -4.49 5.38
CA LEU A 193 21.36 -5.78 5.96
C LEU A 193 22.83 -5.70 6.40
N LEU A 194 23.04 -5.71 7.71
CA LEU A 194 24.33 -5.42 8.34
C LEU A 194 24.93 -6.69 8.95
N GLY A 195 25.99 -7.21 8.35
CA GLY A 195 26.71 -8.39 8.81
C GLY A 195 28.07 -8.05 9.41
N LYS A 196 28.80 -9.07 9.87
CA LYS A 196 30.17 -8.89 10.39
C LYS A 196 31.16 -8.68 9.25
N GLY A 197 31.61 -7.45 9.07
CA GLY A 197 32.63 -7.09 8.08
C GLY A 197 32.08 -6.77 6.69
N GLU A 198 30.76 -6.87 6.49
CA GLU A 198 30.10 -6.54 5.23
C GLU A 198 28.70 -5.97 5.45
N ARG A 199 28.14 -5.38 4.38
CA ARG A 199 26.80 -4.81 4.37
C ARG A 199 26.20 -4.92 2.99
N LEU A 200 24.93 -5.29 2.92
CA LEU A 200 24.11 -5.25 1.72
C LEU A 200 23.07 -4.15 1.87
N LEU A 201 22.88 -3.34 0.83
CA LEU A 201 21.89 -2.29 0.78
C LEU A 201 20.94 -2.55 -0.38
N LEU A 202 19.65 -2.69 -0.06
CA LEU A 202 18.58 -2.68 -1.06
C LEU A 202 17.82 -1.36 -0.93
N SER A 203 17.58 -0.67 -2.04
CA SER A 203 16.91 0.63 -2.00
C SER A 203 15.90 0.82 -3.11
N HIS A 204 14.86 1.60 -2.81
CA HIS A 204 13.88 2.08 -3.76
C HIS A 204 13.64 3.57 -3.51
N SER A 205 13.63 4.36 -4.59
CA SER A 205 13.25 5.78 -4.56
C SER A 205 12.19 6.04 -5.61
N ALA A 206 11.08 6.65 -5.19
CA ALA A 206 10.03 7.12 -6.08
C ALA A 206 10.30 8.58 -6.48
N ALA A 207 10.46 8.83 -7.78
CA ALA A 207 10.59 10.20 -8.29
C ALA A 207 9.30 11.04 -8.12
N GLY A 208 8.16 10.39 -7.92
CA GLY A 208 6.87 11.06 -7.79
C GLY A 208 5.73 10.08 -7.56
N ARG A 209 4.54 10.60 -7.24
CA ARG A 209 3.35 9.79 -6.96
C ARG A 209 2.79 9.05 -8.19
N ARG A 210 3.24 9.42 -9.41
CA ARG A 210 2.83 8.78 -10.67
C ARG A 210 3.09 7.27 -10.68
N THR A 211 4.16 6.82 -10.01
CA THR A 211 4.46 5.37 -9.89
C THR A 211 3.32 4.60 -9.21
N PHE A 212 2.68 5.19 -8.19
CA PHE A 212 1.57 4.57 -7.48
C PHE A 212 0.27 4.65 -8.29
N ALA A 213 0.04 5.75 -9.01
CA ALA A 213 -1.07 5.89 -9.95
C ALA A 213 -1.04 4.80 -11.01
N ALA A 214 0.12 4.65 -11.67
CA ALA A 214 0.33 3.65 -12.71
C ALA A 214 0.12 2.21 -12.18
N GLY A 215 0.57 1.94 -10.95
CA GLY A 215 0.32 0.66 -10.29
C GLY A 215 -1.17 0.40 -10.04
N ALA A 216 -1.90 1.40 -9.55
CA ALA A 216 -3.34 1.31 -9.32
C ALA A 216 -4.13 1.05 -10.61
N LEU A 217 -3.77 1.74 -11.69
CA LEU A 217 -4.41 1.54 -13.00
C LEU A 217 -4.10 0.16 -13.57
N LYS A 218 -2.86 -0.34 -13.43
CA LYS A 218 -2.52 -1.73 -13.78
C LYS A 218 -3.31 -2.75 -12.95
N ALA A 219 -3.52 -2.49 -11.66
CA ALA A 219 -4.35 -3.33 -10.81
C ALA A 219 -5.81 -3.32 -11.27
N ALA A 220 -6.37 -2.16 -11.64
CA ALA A 220 -7.72 -2.04 -12.17
C ALA A 220 -7.89 -2.83 -13.48
N GLU A 221 -6.97 -2.66 -14.43
CA GLU A 221 -6.93 -3.46 -15.67
C GLU A 221 -6.80 -4.96 -15.39
N TYR A 222 -6.10 -5.33 -14.32
CA TYR A 222 -5.93 -6.73 -13.93
C TYR A 222 -7.21 -7.35 -13.37
N ILE A 223 -7.92 -6.65 -12.49
CA ILE A 223 -9.11 -7.20 -11.82
C ILE A 223 -10.41 -6.99 -12.58
N ASN A 224 -10.43 -6.14 -13.62
CA ASN A 224 -11.62 -5.93 -14.42
C ASN A 224 -12.12 -7.27 -15.02
N GLY A 225 -13.38 -7.60 -14.75
CA GLY A 225 -14.02 -8.84 -15.19
C GLY A 225 -13.54 -10.12 -14.48
N LYS A 226 -12.72 -10.02 -13.42
CA LYS A 226 -12.33 -11.18 -12.62
C LYS A 226 -13.47 -11.65 -11.69
N PRO A 227 -13.51 -12.95 -11.34
CA PRO A 227 -14.48 -13.44 -10.38
C PRO A 227 -14.25 -12.82 -8.99
N PRO A 228 -15.28 -12.81 -8.13
CA PRO A 228 -15.15 -12.34 -6.75
C PRO A 228 -14.00 -13.01 -6.00
N GLY A 229 -13.33 -12.22 -5.16
CA GLY A 229 -12.18 -12.68 -4.39
C GLY A 229 -11.19 -11.55 -4.10
N ILE A 230 -10.23 -11.84 -3.22
CA ILE A 230 -9.14 -10.93 -2.89
C ILE A 230 -7.97 -11.18 -3.84
N TYR A 231 -7.44 -10.11 -4.41
CA TYR A 231 -6.28 -10.07 -5.28
C TYR A 231 -5.23 -9.12 -4.69
N THR A 232 -3.97 -9.41 -5.01
CA THR A 232 -2.80 -8.72 -4.47
C THR A 232 -1.76 -8.45 -5.55
N MET A 233 -0.68 -7.75 -5.19
CA MET A 233 0.46 -7.58 -6.08
C MET A 233 1.08 -8.92 -6.53
N ASP A 234 1.01 -9.98 -5.70
CA ASP A 234 1.47 -11.32 -6.12
C ASP A 234 0.67 -11.84 -7.31
N ASP A 235 -0.64 -11.65 -7.30
CA ASP A 235 -1.53 -12.08 -8.38
C ASP A 235 -1.27 -11.29 -9.67
N LEU A 236 -1.09 -9.97 -9.54
CA LEU A 236 -0.76 -9.09 -10.66
C LEU A 236 0.57 -9.50 -11.31
N MET A 237 1.60 -9.76 -10.50
CA MET A 237 2.95 -10.02 -10.99
C MET A 237 3.13 -11.42 -11.56
N ARG A 238 2.36 -12.41 -11.09
CA ARG A 238 2.32 -13.75 -11.72
C ARG A 238 1.76 -13.72 -13.16
N ARG A 239 0.95 -12.72 -13.53
CA ARG A 239 0.44 -12.57 -14.91
C ARG A 239 1.53 -12.20 -15.91
N SER A 240 2.57 -11.48 -15.47
CA SER A 240 3.65 -10.99 -16.35
C SER A 240 4.65 -12.08 -16.75
N GLY A 241 4.46 -13.33 -16.28
CA GLY A 241 5.28 -14.50 -16.62
C GLY A 241 4.73 -15.38 -17.74
N LYS A 242 3.85 -14.85 -18.60
CA LYS A 242 3.37 -15.51 -19.83
C LYS A 242 3.63 -14.63 -21.04
#